data_AF-A0A8J9S041-F1
#
_entry.id   AF-A0A8J9S041-F1
#
_cell.length_a   1.000
_cell.length_b   1.000
_cell.length_c   1.000
_cell.angle_alpha   90.00
_cell.angle_beta   90.00
_cell.angle_gamma   90.00
#
_symmetry.space_group_name_H-M   'P 1'
#
loop_
_entity.id
_entity.type
_entity.pdbx_description
1 polymer ?
#
loop_
_entity_poly.entity_id
_entity_poly.type
_entity_poly.pdbx_seq_one_letter_code
_entity_poly.pdbx_strand_id
1 'polypeptide(L)'
;MKSNNTYHIEVLVGEDEPPENALKRFRWASKSTGVVQEARRRQHFENTQDEKKRRLKDGHMKKSKKWIPPPRFEDVVTTLESPPFADLFGEPSDIFSEGKLQPNGNGNGKKRF
;
A
#
# COMPACT_ATOMS: atom_id res chain seq x y z
N MET A 1 -36.55 -7.56 32.52
CA MET A 1 -35.49 -6.53 32.47
C MET A 1 -34.27 -7.19 31.84
N LYS A 2 -33.85 -6.78 30.64
CA LYS A 2 -32.65 -7.34 29.99
C LYS A 2 -31.44 -6.66 30.64
N SER A 3 -30.55 -7.42 31.25
CA SER A 3 -29.29 -6.90 31.79
C SER A 3 -28.48 -6.29 30.65
N ASN A 4 -28.07 -5.03 30.80
CA ASN A 4 -27.23 -4.31 29.84
C ASN A 4 -25.78 -4.79 29.94
N ASN A 5 -25.55 -6.09 29.78
CA ASN A 5 -24.19 -6.61 29.65
C ASN A 5 -23.77 -6.47 28.19
N THR A 6 -23.42 -5.24 27.80
CA THR A 6 -22.98 -4.92 26.44
C THR A 6 -21.50 -5.25 26.30
N TYR A 7 -21.18 -6.43 25.81
CA TYR A 7 -19.80 -6.80 25.48
C TYR A 7 -19.46 -6.33 24.06
N HIS A 8 -18.28 -5.73 23.87
CA HIS A 8 -17.75 -5.44 22.54
C HIS A 8 -17.24 -6.70 21.81
N ILE A 9 -16.78 -7.68 22.59
CA ILE A 9 -16.22 -8.95 22.10
C ILE A 9 -16.67 -10.04 23.05
N GLU A 10 -17.30 -11.07 22.51
CA GLU A 10 -17.68 -12.29 23.21
C GLU A 10 -17.05 -13.48 22.47
N VAL A 11 -16.38 -14.38 23.20
CA VAL A 11 -15.77 -15.59 22.64
C VAL A 11 -16.21 -16.77 23.48
N LEU A 12 -17.08 -17.60 22.89
CA LEU A 12 -17.49 -18.87 23.48
C LEU A 12 -16.44 -19.94 23.13
N VAL A 13 -15.96 -20.64 24.15
CA VAL A 13 -14.97 -21.73 24.03
C VAL A 13 -15.69 -23.06 24.19
N GLY A 14 -15.45 -23.98 23.26
CA GLY A 14 -16.00 -25.34 23.33
C GLY A 14 -15.18 -26.23 24.25
N GLU A 15 -15.76 -27.34 24.71
CA GLU A 15 -15.14 -28.24 25.69
C GLU A 15 -13.84 -28.91 25.18
N ASP A 16 -13.74 -29.18 23.87
CA ASP A 16 -12.59 -29.86 23.25
C ASP A 16 -11.58 -28.92 22.54
N GLU A 17 -11.64 -27.60 22.76
CA GLU A 17 -10.74 -26.67 22.07
C GLU A 17 -9.44 -26.42 22.85
N PRO A 18 -8.26 -26.54 22.20
CA PRO A 18 -7.01 -26.18 22.85
C PRO A 18 -6.98 -24.68 23.18
N PRO A 19 -6.41 -24.29 24.33
CA PRO A 19 -6.48 -22.91 24.83
C PRO A 19 -5.86 -21.88 23.87
N GLU A 20 -4.88 -22.29 23.07
CA GLU A 20 -4.25 -21.44 22.06
C GLU A 20 -5.22 -21.01 20.95
N ASN A 21 -6.15 -21.87 20.55
CA ASN A 21 -7.09 -21.54 19.48
C ASN A 21 -8.13 -20.54 19.97
N ALA A 22 -8.62 -20.69 21.21
CA ALA A 22 -9.48 -19.70 21.84
C ALA A 22 -8.79 -18.32 21.93
N LEU A 23 -7.52 -18.29 22.34
CA LEU A 23 -6.72 -17.06 22.39
C LEU A 23 -6.50 -16.44 21.01
N LYS A 24 -6.26 -17.26 19.97
CA LYS A 24 -6.16 -16.78 18.59
C LYS A 24 -7.46 -16.13 18.16
N ARG A 25 -8.61 -16.78 18.37
CA ARG A 25 -9.94 -16.24 18.04
C ARG A 25 -10.18 -14.90 18.75
N PHE A 26 -9.89 -14.84 20.04
CA PHE A 26 -10.00 -13.60 20.81
C PHE A 26 -9.08 -12.49 20.28
N ARG A 27 -7.81 -12.80 19.98
CA ARG A 27 -6.85 -11.83 19.45
C ARG A 27 -7.28 -11.29 18.10
N TRP A 28 -7.81 -12.15 17.23
CA TRP A 28 -8.37 -11.74 15.94
C TRP A 28 -9.64 -10.89 16.12
N ALA A 29 -10.57 -11.29 16.99
CA ALA A 29 -11.77 -10.51 17.28
C ALA A 29 -11.41 -9.12 17.83
N SER A 30 -10.47 -9.04 18.77
CA SER A 30 -9.96 -7.78 19.33
C SER A 30 -9.32 -6.87 18.28
N LYS A 31 -8.49 -7.45 17.41
CA LYS A 31 -7.86 -6.72 16.31
C LYS A 31 -8.87 -6.27 15.25
N SER A 32 -9.88 -7.10 14.95
CA SER A 32 -10.92 -6.82 13.96
C SER A 32 -11.84 -5.69 14.41
N THR A 33 -12.35 -5.78 15.66
CA THR A 33 -13.18 -4.73 16.27
C THR A 33 -12.39 -3.45 16.51
N GLY A 34 -11.06 -3.53 16.67
CA GLY A 34 -10.18 -2.36 16.76
C GLY A 34 -10.25 -1.63 18.10
N VAL A 35 -10.80 -2.25 19.15
CA VAL A 35 -11.01 -1.65 20.49
C VAL A 35 -9.71 -1.10 21.07
N VAL A 36 -8.60 -1.83 20.92
CA VAL A 36 -7.28 -1.41 21.42
C VAL A 36 -6.75 -0.19 20.66
N GLN A 37 -6.94 -0.15 19.34
CA GLN A 37 -6.52 0.98 18.52
C GLN A 37 -7.35 2.23 18.86
N GLU A 38 -8.66 2.05 19.06
CA GLU A 38 -9.55 3.15 19.41
C GLU A 38 -9.27 3.69 20.82
N ALA A 39 -8.97 2.80 21.78
CA ALA A 39 -8.54 3.21 23.12
C ALA A 39 -7.25 4.06 23.04
N ARG A 40 -6.25 3.61 22.28
CA ARG A 40 -4.99 4.36 22.07
C ARG A 40 -5.23 5.71 21.40
N ARG A 41 -6.14 5.79 20.43
CA ARG A 41 -6.48 7.05 19.76
C ARG A 41 -7.08 8.07 20.73
N ARG A 42 -7.91 7.61 21.68
CA ARG A 42 -8.59 8.47 22.67
C ARG A 42 -7.74 8.77 23.90
N GLN A 43 -6.54 8.21 24.03
CA GLN A 43 -5.65 8.52 25.15
C GLN A 43 -5.23 10.00 25.19
N HIS A 44 -5.18 10.65 24.03
CA HIS A 44 -4.81 12.05 23.90
C HIS A 44 -5.83 12.80 23.05
N PHE A 45 -5.90 14.11 23.23
CA PHE A 45 -6.71 14.96 22.37
C PHE A 45 -6.12 15.01 20.95
N GLU A 46 -6.95 14.73 19.95
CA GLU A 46 -6.60 14.75 18.53
C GLU A 46 -7.19 16.03 17.91
N ASN A 47 -6.37 16.85 17.25
CA ASN A 47 -6.86 18.03 16.53
C ASN A 47 -7.60 17.62 15.25
N THR A 48 -8.46 18.50 14.72
CA THR A 48 -9.24 18.28 13.49
C THR A 48 -8.37 17.93 12.27
N GLN A 49 -7.15 18.45 12.20
CA GLN A 49 -6.19 18.13 11.14
C GLN A 49 -5.63 16.71 11.28
N ASP A 50 -5.26 16.32 12.50
CA ASP A 50 -4.75 14.98 12.79
C ASP A 50 -5.83 13.93 12.55
N GLU A 51 -7.07 14.23 12.88
CA GLU A 51 -8.21 13.37 12.58
C GLU A 51 -8.35 13.12 11.07
N LYS A 52 -8.28 14.19 10.25
CA LYS A 52 -8.33 14.07 8.79
C LYS A 52 -7.16 13.24 8.26
N LYS A 53 -5.94 13.51 8.73
CA LYS A 53 -4.72 12.77 8.36
C LYS A 53 -4.84 11.29 8.70
N ARG A 54 -5.36 10.97 9.89
CA ARG A 54 -5.59 9.59 10.34
C ARG A 54 -6.62 8.88 9.48
N ARG A 55 -7.80 9.49 9.25
CA ARG A 55 -8.86 8.89 8.43
C ARG A 55 -8.36 8.59 7.00
N LEU A 56 -7.60 9.50 6.40
CA LEU A 56 -6.99 9.30 5.09
C LEU A 56 -5.98 8.16 5.09
N LYS A 57 -5.07 8.12 6.07
CA LYS A 57 -4.07 7.06 6.22
C LYS A 57 -4.73 5.69 6.43
N ASP A 58 -5.70 5.59 7.34
CA ASP A 58 -6.43 4.36 7.63
C ASP A 58 -7.18 3.87 6.39
N GLY A 59 -7.80 4.79 5.64
CA GLY A 59 -8.46 4.48 4.36
C GLY A 59 -7.48 3.96 3.31
N HIS A 60 -6.33 4.62 3.13
CA HIS A 60 -5.31 4.20 2.18
C HIS A 60 -4.73 2.83 2.56
N MET A 61 -4.37 2.61 3.83
CA MET A 61 -3.85 1.32 4.30
C MET A 61 -4.87 0.18 4.17
N LYS A 62 -6.17 0.46 4.32
CA LYS A 62 -7.22 -0.54 4.07
C LYS A 62 -7.35 -0.86 2.58
N LYS A 63 -7.22 0.14 1.71
CA LYS A 63 -7.26 -0.05 0.25
C LYS A 63 -6.03 -0.79 -0.25
N SER A 64 -4.83 -0.45 0.22
CA SER A 64 -3.58 -1.11 -0.19
C SER A 64 -3.48 -2.57 0.26
N LYS A 65 -4.21 -2.95 1.32
CA LYS A 65 -4.34 -4.35 1.74
C LYS A 65 -5.28 -5.17 0.86
N LYS A 66 -6.14 -4.54 0.07
CA LYS A 66 -6.85 -5.25 -1.01
C LYS A 66 -5.78 -5.51 -2.06
N TRP A 67 -5.40 -6.77 -2.20
CA TRP A 67 -4.39 -7.19 -3.16
C TRP A 67 -4.80 -6.68 -4.55
N ILE A 68 -3.99 -5.75 -5.08
CA ILE A 68 -4.07 -5.33 -6.48
C ILE A 68 -2.93 -6.12 -7.15
N PRO A 69 -3.20 -7.01 -8.11
CA PRO A 69 -2.13 -7.68 -8.84
C PRO A 69 -1.20 -6.62 -9.42
N PRO A 70 0.13 -6.81 -9.39
CA PRO A 70 1.01 -5.91 -10.11
C PRO A 70 0.57 -5.86 -11.57
N PRO A 71 0.63 -4.69 -12.23
CA PRO A 71 0.29 -4.59 -13.65
C PRO A 71 1.11 -5.61 -14.43
N ARG A 72 0.47 -6.36 -15.34
CA ARG A 72 1.22 -7.28 -16.21
C ARG A 72 2.05 -6.45 -17.17
N PHE A 73 3.19 -6.99 -17.60
CA PHE A 73 4.08 -6.31 -18.55
C PHE A 73 3.32 -5.84 -19.81
N GLU A 74 2.38 -6.66 -20.30
CA GLU A 74 1.50 -6.33 -21.43
C GLU A 74 0.66 -5.06 -21.17
N ASP A 75 0.17 -4.85 -19.94
CA ASP A 75 -0.65 -3.69 -19.55
C ASP A 75 0.18 -2.39 -19.56
N VAL A 76 1.50 -2.49 -19.39
CA VAL A 76 2.44 -1.35 -19.42
C VAL A 76 2.88 -1.02 -20.85
N VAL A 77 2.96 -2.02 -21.73
CA VAL A 77 3.40 -1.86 -23.13
C VAL A 77 2.28 -1.42 -24.07
N THR A 78 1.01 -1.63 -23.69
CA THR A 78 -0.15 -1.35 -24.56
C THR A 78 -0.52 0.13 -24.65
N THR A 79 0.14 1.03 -23.91
CA THR A 79 0.07 2.47 -24.20
C THR A 79 0.90 2.75 -25.44
N LEU A 80 0.29 2.70 -26.63
CA LEU A 80 0.88 3.14 -27.90
C LEU A 80 1.24 4.65 -27.92
N GLU A 81 1.07 5.35 -26.80
CA GLU A 81 1.63 6.68 -26.58
C GLU A 81 2.89 6.55 -25.73
N SER A 82 3.97 7.19 -26.23
CA SER A 82 5.22 7.37 -25.51
C SER A 82 4.94 7.81 -24.07
N PRO A 83 5.64 7.26 -23.06
CA PRO A 83 5.37 7.57 -21.66
C PRO A 83 5.49 9.09 -21.45
N PRO A 84 4.62 9.69 -20.62
CA PRO A 84 4.71 11.12 -20.36
C PRO A 84 6.12 11.42 -19.83
N PHE A 85 6.74 12.46 -20.39
CA PHE A 85 8.13 12.87 -20.15
C PHE A 85 9.24 12.02 -20.80
N ALA A 86 8.94 11.16 -21.79
CA ALA A 86 9.97 10.47 -22.57
C ALA A 86 10.99 11.44 -23.20
N ASP A 87 10.53 12.61 -23.68
CA ASP A 87 11.41 13.69 -24.18
C ASP A 87 12.40 14.22 -23.12
N LEU A 88 12.10 14.09 -21.82
CA LEU A 88 12.92 14.61 -20.73
C LEU A 88 13.81 13.55 -20.09
N PHE A 89 13.36 12.31 -20.02
CA PHE A 89 14.05 11.22 -19.30
C PHE A 89 14.49 10.04 -20.17
N GLY A 90 14.15 10.05 -21.47
CA GLY A 90 14.43 8.96 -22.41
C GLY A 90 13.36 7.86 -22.37
N GLU A 91 13.27 7.09 -23.45
CA GLU A 91 12.40 5.92 -23.51
C GLU A 91 12.98 4.81 -22.61
N PRO A 92 12.15 4.01 -21.92
CA PRO A 92 12.63 2.91 -21.08
C PRO A 92 13.48 1.88 -21.83
N SER A 93 13.31 1.79 -23.16
CA SER A 93 14.12 0.97 -24.07
C SER A 93 15.58 1.43 -24.18
N ASP A 94 15.87 2.70 -23.92
CA ASP A 94 17.21 3.26 -24.05
C ASP A 94 18.11 2.86 -22.87
N ILE A 95 17.51 2.60 -21.70
CA ILE A 95 18.20 2.22 -20.46
C ILE A 95 18.91 0.86 -20.58
N PHE A 96 18.32 -0.10 -21.29
CA PHE A 96 18.92 -1.43 -21.49
C PHE A 96 19.72 -1.55 -22.80
N SER A 97 19.82 -0.45 -23.56
CA SER A 97 20.53 -0.41 -24.85
C SER A 97 22.01 -0.03 -24.72
N GLU A 98 22.52 0.21 -23.50
CA GLU A 98 23.96 0.39 -23.25
C GLU A 98 24.73 -0.94 -23.40
N GLY A 99 25.02 -1.29 -24.65
CA GLY A 99 25.84 -2.44 -25.00
C GLY A 99 26.30 -2.51 -26.45
N LYS A 100 26.12 -1.46 -27.24
CA LYS A 100 26.66 -1.35 -28.60
C LYS A 100 27.41 -0.02 -28.74
N LEU A 101 28.63 0.02 -28.21
CA LEU A 101 29.68 0.88 -28.77
C LEU A 101 29.72 0.62 -30.28
N GLN A 102 29.28 1.58 -31.09
CA GLN A 102 29.60 1.59 -32.51
C GLN A 102 30.99 2.23 -32.68
N PRO A 103 31.97 1.56 -33.31
CA PRO A 103 33.22 2.20 -33.64
C PRO A 103 33.04 3.12 -34.85
N ASN A 104 33.45 4.38 -34.68
CA ASN A 104 33.95 5.34 -35.67
C ASN A 104 33.11 5.64 -36.94
N GLY A 105 32.69 6.91 -37.04
CA GLY A 105 32.23 7.53 -38.29
C GLY A 105 32.54 9.03 -38.32
N ASN A 106 33.60 9.38 -39.05
CA ASN A 106 34.06 10.69 -39.56
C ASN A 106 33.13 11.93 -39.46
N GLY A 107 33.71 13.02 -38.95
CA GLY A 107 33.94 14.24 -39.74
C GLY A 107 32.86 15.35 -39.77
N ASN A 108 33.32 16.54 -39.37
CA ASN A 108 32.83 17.91 -39.71
C ASN A 108 31.70 18.54 -38.88
N GLY A 109 32.09 19.52 -38.05
CA GLY A 109 31.19 20.47 -37.40
C GLY A 109 31.94 21.64 -36.76
N LYS A 110 32.18 22.69 -37.56
CA LYS A 110 32.76 24.02 -37.24
C LYS A 110 32.71 24.46 -35.77
N LYS A 111 33.90 24.77 -35.20
CA LYS A 111 34.04 25.60 -33.99
C LYS A 111 33.60 27.03 -34.32
N ARG A 112 32.61 27.54 -33.58
CA ARG A 112 32.31 28.98 -33.53
C ARG A 112 33.10 29.57 -32.36
N PHE A 113 33.69 30.73 -32.63
CA PHE A 113 34.37 31.59 -31.66
C PHE A 113 33.45 32.00 -30.52
#